data_AF-A0A1R1X165-F1
#
_entry.id   AF-A0A1R1X165-F1
#
_cell.length_a   1.000
_cell.length_b   1.000
_cell.length_c   1.000
_cell.angle_alpha   90.00
_cell.angle_beta   90.00
_cell.angle_gamma   90.00
#
_symmetry.space_group_name_H-M   'P 1'
#
loop_
_entity.id
_entity.type
_entity.pdbx_description
1 polymer ?
#
loop_
_entity_poly.entity_id
_entity_poly.type
_entity_poly.pdbx_seq_one_letter_code
_entity_poly.pdbx_strand_id
1 'polypeptide(L)'
;MRDIYNSLCSSVGQYKAYVKIDFDTFIDKKYLHGVFSFLSKNHEKYLYFGDPMHYFFNRRLVMNGKLYAFSSAVLKEYCNCNSYKVWDHREDFWFGKTMAHCFLDNDAYNNKTMNNFKSDESKIFHKSFNRDGISMKMGFQRR
;
A
#
# COMPACT_ATOMS: atom_id res chain seq x y z
N MET A 1 12.05 8.42 -14.79
CA MET A 1 10.84 8.80 -14.04
C MET A 1 11.23 8.87 -12.57
N ARG A 2 11.21 10.05 -11.94
CA ARG A 2 11.37 10.15 -10.47
C ARG A 2 10.05 9.75 -9.85
N ASP A 3 9.93 8.46 -9.59
CA ASP A 3 8.80 7.90 -8.88
C ASP A 3 8.68 8.50 -7.45
N ILE A 4 7.45 8.69 -6.97
CA ILE A 4 7.15 9.39 -5.70
C ILE A 4 7.81 8.68 -4.51
N TYR A 5 7.95 7.36 -4.55
CA TYR A 5 8.53 6.61 -3.44
C TYR A 5 10.06 6.78 -3.37
N ASN A 6 10.73 7.01 -4.51
CA ASN A 6 12.15 7.40 -4.50
C ASN A 6 12.39 8.73 -3.78
N SER A 7 11.43 9.65 -3.81
CA SER A 7 11.53 10.90 -3.05
C SER A 7 11.49 10.65 -1.53
N LEU A 8 10.75 9.62 -1.10
CA LEU A 8 10.64 9.23 0.30
C LEU A 8 11.96 8.63 0.84
N CYS A 9 12.87 8.15 -0.02
CA CYS A 9 14.14 7.57 0.43
C CYS A 9 15.04 8.56 1.18
N SER A 10 14.88 9.87 0.93
CA SER A 10 15.55 10.93 1.70
C SER A 10 15.06 11.05 3.15
N SER A 11 13.88 10.49 3.45
CA SER A 11 13.21 10.54 4.75
C SER A 11 13.24 9.22 5.53
N VAL A 12 14.02 8.23 5.07
CA VAL A 12 14.16 6.93 5.76
C VAL A 12 14.60 7.16 7.21
N GLY A 13 13.85 6.62 8.15
CA GLY A 13 14.08 6.78 9.60
C GLY A 13 13.46 8.04 10.22
N GLN A 14 12.95 8.99 9.43
CA GLN A 14 12.26 10.17 9.96
C GLN A 14 10.81 9.88 10.32
N TYR A 15 10.11 9.10 9.48
CA TYR A 15 8.72 8.70 9.72
C TYR A 15 8.61 7.20 9.98
N LYS A 16 7.74 6.84 10.92
CA LYS A 16 7.49 5.45 11.34
C LYS A 16 6.51 4.71 10.44
N ALA A 17 5.60 5.43 9.79
CA ALA A 17 4.59 4.87 8.92
C ALA A 17 4.26 5.84 7.78
N TYR A 18 3.88 5.28 6.64
CA TYR A 18 3.56 5.99 5.41
C TYR A 18 2.19 5.53 4.92
N VAL A 19 1.40 6.47 4.40
CA VAL A 19 0.06 6.19 3.88
C VAL A 19 -0.09 6.90 2.55
N LYS A 20 -0.63 6.18 1.57
CA LYS A 20 -1.14 6.78 0.34
C LYS A 20 -2.65 6.67 0.32
N ILE A 21 -3.30 7.76 -0.06
CA ILE A 21 -4.76 7.88 -0.17
C ILE A 21 -5.04 8.58 -1.50
N ASP A 22 -5.97 8.06 -2.29
CA ASP A 22 -6.49 8.80 -3.44
C ASP A 22 -7.40 9.95 -2.99
N PHE A 23 -7.42 11.05 -3.75
CA PHE A 23 -8.19 12.26 -3.42
C PHE A 23 -9.71 12.04 -3.37
N ASP A 24 -10.20 10.94 -3.93
CA ASP A 24 -11.61 10.53 -3.99
C ASP A 24 -11.95 9.40 -3.01
N THR A 25 -11.09 9.16 -2.02
CA THR A 25 -11.32 8.19 -0.95
C THR A 25 -11.82 8.88 0.31
N PHE A 26 -12.97 8.44 0.81
CA PHE A 26 -13.54 8.79 2.11
C PHE A 26 -13.27 7.65 3.09
N ILE A 27 -12.79 7.98 4.29
CA ILE A 27 -12.38 6.98 5.26
C ILE A 27 -12.79 7.36 6.68
N ASP A 28 -13.22 6.37 7.45
CA ASP A 28 -13.45 6.54 8.89
C ASP A 28 -12.14 6.95 9.58
N LYS A 29 -12.14 8.14 10.19
CA LYS A 29 -10.93 8.71 10.81
C LYS A 29 -10.42 7.88 11.98
N LYS A 30 -11.30 7.26 12.77
CA LYS A 30 -10.91 6.42 13.91
C LYS A 30 -10.25 5.14 13.40
N TYR A 31 -10.77 4.57 12.33
CA TYR A 31 -10.19 3.43 11.64
C TYR A 31 -8.79 3.74 11.10
N LEU A 32 -8.65 4.83 10.33
CA LEU A 32 -7.35 5.25 9.79
C LEU A 32 -6.33 5.54 10.90
N HIS A 33 -6.75 6.22 11.97
CA HIS A 33 -5.91 6.46 13.14
C HIS A 33 -5.44 5.15 13.80
N GLY A 34 -6.31 4.15 13.91
CA GLY A 34 -5.98 2.83 14.43
C GLY A 34 -4.91 2.12 13.58
N VAL A 35 -5.08 2.13 12.26
CA VAL A 35 -4.10 1.58 11.30
C VAL A 35 -2.75 2.28 11.46
N PHE A 36 -2.76 3.62 11.44
CA PHE A 36 -1.52 4.41 11.52
C PHE A 36 -0.82 4.22 12.88
N SER A 37 -1.58 4.16 13.97
CA SER A 37 -1.07 3.87 15.31
C SER A 37 -0.42 2.49 15.39
N PHE A 38 -1.05 1.47 14.79
CA PHE A 38 -0.52 0.11 14.76
C PHE A 38 0.79 0.05 13.96
N LEU A 39 0.83 0.62 12.75
CA LEU A 39 2.03 0.68 11.93
C LEU A 39 3.17 1.43 12.63
N SER A 40 2.87 2.58 13.24
CA SER A 40 3.86 3.40 13.94
C SER A 40 4.45 2.69 15.18
N LYS A 41 3.60 2.00 15.97
CA LYS A 41 4.06 1.21 17.13
C LYS A 41 4.90 -0.01 16.74
N ASN A 42 4.72 -0.52 15.52
CA ASN A 42 5.39 -1.72 15.02
C ASN A 42 6.27 -1.44 13.79
N HIS A 43 6.79 -0.21 13.67
CA HIS A 43 7.43 0.28 12.44
C HIS A 43 8.70 -0.46 12.00
N GLU A 44 9.32 -1.20 12.92
CA GLU A 44 10.50 -2.05 12.69
C GLU A 44 10.14 -3.36 11.97
N LYS A 45 8.88 -3.77 12.00
CA LYS A 45 8.38 -4.96 11.29
C LYS A 45 8.00 -4.60 9.87
N TYR A 46 8.16 -5.53 8.93
CA TYR A 46 7.72 -5.36 7.55
C TYR A 46 6.19 -5.48 7.45
N LEU A 47 5.48 -4.38 7.67
CA LEU A 47 4.02 -4.32 7.62
C LEU A 47 3.55 -3.59 6.36
N TYR A 48 2.65 -4.22 5.60
CA TYR A 48 1.98 -3.65 4.44
C TYR A 48 0.47 -3.82 4.55
N PHE A 49 -0.27 -2.73 4.51
CA PHE A 49 -1.71 -2.67 4.75
C PHE A 49 -2.44 -2.15 3.52
N GLY A 50 -3.58 -2.74 3.17
CA GLY A 50 -4.45 -2.25 2.10
C GLY A 50 -5.46 -3.28 1.64
N ASP A 51 -6.12 -3.01 0.52
CA ASP A 51 -7.05 -3.94 -0.11
C ASP A 51 -6.32 -4.79 -1.16
N PRO A 52 -6.11 -6.09 -0.94
CA PRO A 52 -5.31 -6.92 -1.82
C PRO A 52 -6.00 -7.14 -3.17
N MET A 53 -5.29 -6.79 -4.24
CA MET A 53 -5.64 -7.15 -5.61
C MET A 53 -4.83 -8.38 -6.02
N HIS A 54 -5.51 -9.48 -6.31
CA HIS A 54 -4.85 -10.68 -6.81
C HIS A 54 -4.41 -10.46 -8.26
N TYR A 55 -3.10 -10.39 -8.49
CA TYR A 55 -2.54 -10.50 -9.83
C TYR A 55 -2.40 -12.00 -10.18
N PHE A 56 -3.29 -12.48 -11.04
CA PHE A 56 -3.45 -13.89 -11.41
C PHE A 56 -2.18 -14.58 -11.93
N PHE A 57 -1.16 -13.83 -12.38
CA PHE A 57 -0.03 -14.41 -13.09
C PHE A 57 1.23 -14.70 -12.28
N ASN A 58 1.40 -14.22 -11.04
CA ASN A 58 2.71 -14.38 -10.36
C ASN A 58 2.72 -14.47 -8.82
N ARG A 59 1.58 -14.71 -8.15
CA ARG A 59 1.49 -14.75 -6.67
C ARG A 59 2.00 -13.48 -5.94
N ARG A 60 2.24 -12.38 -6.67
CA ARG A 60 2.70 -11.11 -6.11
C ARG A 60 1.49 -10.34 -5.59
N LEU A 61 1.54 -9.98 -4.31
CA LEU A 61 0.48 -9.19 -3.70
C LEU A 61 0.64 -7.72 -4.09
N VAL A 62 -0.43 -7.14 -4.61
CA VAL A 62 -0.55 -5.71 -4.91
C VAL A 62 -1.70 -5.19 -4.06
N MET A 63 -1.59 -3.98 -3.51
CA MET A 63 -2.69 -3.32 -2.81
C MET A 63 -3.39 -2.34 -3.74
N ASN A 64 -4.70 -2.23 -3.66
CA ASN A 64 -5.50 -1.29 -4.43
C ASN A 64 -5.10 0.16 -4.11
N GLY A 65 -4.95 0.98 -5.15
CA GLY A 65 -4.53 2.38 -5.05
C GLY A 65 -5.40 3.27 -4.15
N LYS A 66 -6.69 2.97 -3.94
CA LYS A 66 -7.59 3.84 -3.15
C LYS A 66 -7.03 4.19 -1.77
N LEU A 67 -6.38 3.21 -1.12
CA LEU A 67 -5.72 3.34 0.17
C LEU A 67 -4.75 2.17 0.35
N TYR A 68 -3.50 2.48 0.67
CA TYR A 68 -2.58 1.53 1.28
C TYR A 68 -1.61 2.24 2.21
N ALA A 69 -1.02 1.50 3.13
CA ALA A 69 -0.10 2.02 4.13
C ALA A 69 1.01 1.02 4.43
N PHE A 70 2.18 1.50 4.81
CA PHE A 70 3.31 0.65 5.12
C PHE A 70 4.20 1.24 6.22
N SER A 71 4.89 0.36 6.91
CA SER A 71 5.86 0.67 7.96
C SER A 71 7.17 1.25 7.41
N SER A 72 7.95 1.93 8.25
CA SER A 72 9.29 2.41 7.87
C SER A 72 10.26 1.31 7.45
N ALA A 73 10.16 0.11 8.03
CA ALA A 73 11.01 -1.02 7.63
C ALA A 73 10.79 -1.41 6.16
N VAL A 74 9.54 -1.32 5.68
CA VAL A 74 9.20 -1.56 4.27
C VAL A 74 9.84 -0.52 3.36
N LEU A 75 9.77 0.77 3.71
CA LEU A 75 10.42 1.82 2.93
C LEU A 75 11.95 1.66 2.89
N LYS A 76 12.55 1.34 4.03
CA LYS A 76 14.01 1.12 4.11
C LYS A 76 14.45 0.00 3.17
N GLU A 77 13.69 -1.09 3.13
CA GLU A 77 13.96 -2.21 2.24
C GLU A 77 13.82 -1.80 0.77
N TYR A 78 12.74 -1.08 0.44
CA TYR A 78 12.53 -0.51 -0.88
C TYR A 78 13.72 0.36 -1.33
N CYS A 79 14.20 1.27 -0.47
CA CYS A 79 15.29 2.19 -0.81
C CYS A 79 16.66 1.53 -0.94
N ASN A 80 16.87 0.38 -0.30
CA ASN A 80 18.10 -0.41 -0.43
C ASN A 80 18.05 -1.38 -1.62
N CYS A 81 16.89 -1.54 -2.24
CA CYS A 81 16.65 -2.43 -3.35
C CYS A 81 16.89 -1.73 -4.69
N ASN A 82 17.49 -2.45 -5.64
CA ASN A 82 17.72 -1.92 -6.98
C ASN A 82 16.45 -2.07 -7.85
N SER A 83 15.54 -1.10 -7.76
CA SER A 83 14.16 -1.19 -8.27
C SER A 83 13.97 -0.92 -9.77
N TYR A 84 15.04 -0.61 -10.54
CA TYR A 84 14.92 -0.15 -11.94
C TYR A 84 14.25 -1.11 -12.94
N LYS A 85 13.90 -2.34 -12.54
CA LYS A 85 13.48 -3.40 -13.47
C LYS A 85 11.99 -3.58 -13.66
N VAL A 86 11.13 -2.95 -12.85
CA VAL A 86 9.68 -3.14 -12.96
C VAL A 86 9.03 -1.83 -13.37
N TRP A 87 8.47 -1.76 -14.57
CA TRP A 87 7.65 -0.62 -15.01
C TRP A 87 6.18 -1.06 -15.14
N ASP A 88 5.27 -0.26 -14.59
CA ASP A 88 3.81 -0.39 -14.76
C ASP A 88 3.25 1.03 -14.73
N HIS A 89 2.23 1.31 -15.55
CA HIS A 89 1.62 2.63 -15.66
C HIS A 89 0.68 2.94 -14.49
N ARG A 90 0.29 1.90 -13.72
CA ARG A 90 -0.51 2.03 -12.51
C ARG A 90 0.43 2.04 -11.31
N GLU A 91 0.43 3.14 -10.57
CA GLU A 91 1.33 3.39 -9.44
C GLU A 91 1.26 2.28 -8.37
N ASP A 92 0.05 1.84 -8.03
CA ASP A 92 -0.21 0.81 -7.05
C ASP A 92 0.32 -0.57 -7.49
N PHE A 93 0.11 -0.95 -8.75
CA PHE A 93 0.70 -2.14 -9.37
C PHE A 93 2.22 -2.05 -9.44
N TRP A 94 2.75 -0.91 -9.87
CA TRP A 94 4.17 -0.68 -9.98
C TRP A 94 4.84 -0.85 -8.60
N PHE A 95 4.29 -0.21 -7.57
CA PHE A 95 4.80 -0.29 -6.21
C PHE A 95 4.69 -1.71 -5.67
N GLY A 96 3.52 -2.34 -5.75
CA GLY A 96 3.32 -3.72 -5.29
C GLY A 96 4.27 -4.73 -5.97
N LYS A 97 4.49 -4.61 -7.28
CA LYS A 97 5.44 -5.46 -8.02
C LYS A 97 6.89 -5.20 -7.61
N THR A 98 7.25 -3.94 -7.42
CA THR A 98 8.59 -3.55 -6.96
C THR A 98 8.87 -4.07 -5.57
N MET A 99 7.91 -3.89 -4.65
CA MET A 99 7.97 -4.44 -3.30
C MET A 99 8.09 -5.97 -3.30
N ALA A 100 7.28 -6.66 -4.11
CA ALA A 100 7.39 -8.10 -4.26
C ALA A 100 8.78 -8.53 -4.80
N HIS A 101 9.35 -7.80 -5.75
CA HIS A 101 10.70 -8.06 -6.24
C HIS A 101 11.76 -7.89 -5.14
N CYS A 102 11.69 -6.79 -4.39
CA CYS A 102 12.65 -6.48 -3.34
C CYS A 102 12.62 -7.48 -2.18
N PHE A 103 11.47 -8.09 -1.90
CA PHE A 103 11.28 -9.01 -0.77
C PHE A 103 11.33 -10.50 -1.15
N LEU A 104 10.96 -10.88 -2.38
CA LEU A 104 10.83 -12.28 -2.79
C LEU A 104 11.94 -12.75 -3.75
N ASP A 105 12.44 -11.86 -4.61
CA ASP A 105 13.33 -12.27 -5.72
C ASP A 105 14.82 -12.07 -5.42
N ASN A 106 15.17 -11.63 -4.21
CA ASN A 106 16.54 -11.30 -3.85
C ASN A 106 17.02 -12.27 -2.75
N ASP A 107 17.89 -13.20 -3.14
CA ASP A 107 18.36 -14.32 -2.30
C ASP A 107 18.97 -13.89 -0.95
N ALA A 108 19.41 -12.63 -0.84
CA ALA A 108 19.86 -12.03 0.42
C ALA A 108 18.74 -11.87 1.47
N TYR A 109 17.47 -11.99 1.08
CA TYR A 109 16.30 -11.68 1.91
C TYR A 109 15.35 -12.86 2.14
N ASN A 110 15.77 -14.09 1.84
CA ASN A 110 14.99 -15.33 1.99
C ASN A 110 14.37 -15.59 3.39
N ASN A 111 14.73 -14.80 4.42
CA ASN A 111 14.13 -14.87 5.77
C ASN A 111 13.19 -13.70 6.13
N LYS A 112 12.96 -12.74 5.23
CA LYS A 112 12.13 -11.55 5.51
C LYS A 112 10.72 -11.71 4.94
N THR A 113 9.76 -12.07 5.79
CA THR A 113 8.36 -12.14 5.40
C THR A 113 7.67 -10.79 5.57
N MET A 114 7.08 -10.28 4.49
CA MET A 114 6.19 -9.11 4.55
C MET A 114 4.83 -9.52 5.13
N ASN A 115 4.43 -8.87 6.21
CA ASN A 115 3.15 -9.12 6.87
C ASN A 115 2.09 -8.23 6.24
N ASN A 116 1.18 -8.87 5.50
CA ASN A 116 0.14 -8.18 4.76
C ASN A 116 -1.16 -8.14 5.58
N PHE A 117 -1.72 -6.94 5.73
CA PHE A 117 -2.96 -6.69 6.47
C PHE A 117 -4.04 -6.19 5.52
N LYS A 118 -5.18 -6.89 5.51
CA LYS A 118 -6.33 -6.50 4.71
C LYS A 118 -7.09 -5.35 5.37
N SER A 119 -7.49 -4.36 4.59
CA SER A 119 -8.36 -3.28 5.03
C SER A 119 -9.80 -3.73 5.26
N ASP A 120 -10.48 -3.07 6.20
CA ASP A 120 -11.92 -3.17 6.44
C ASP A 120 -12.63 -2.22 5.46
N GLU A 121 -13.07 -2.80 4.34
CA GLU A 121 -13.74 -2.09 3.25
C GLU A 121 -15.10 -1.49 3.65
N SER A 122 -15.64 -1.84 4.82
CA SER A 122 -16.81 -1.13 5.36
C SER A 122 -16.49 0.27 5.88
N LYS A 123 -15.20 0.60 6.05
CA LYS A 123 -14.70 1.87 6.59
C LYS A 123 -14.08 2.77 5.53
N ILE A 124 -14.00 2.31 4.29
CA ILE A 124 -13.34 2.99 3.17
C ILE A 124 -14.33 3.05 2.01
N PHE A 125 -14.64 4.27 1.57
CA PHE A 125 -15.54 4.53 0.45
C PHE A 125 -14.74 5.21 -0.65
N HIS A 126 -14.68 4.56 -1.81
CA HIS A 126 -14.03 5.10 -3.00
C HIS A 126 -15.08 5.31 -4.08
N LYS A 127 -14.98 6.39 -4.86
CA LYS A 127 -15.94 6.65 -5.94
C LYS A 127 -15.95 5.49 -6.94
N SER A 128 -17.12 5.11 -7.45
CA SER A 128 -17.23 4.21 -8.59
C SER A 128 -17.86 4.92 -9.77
N PHE A 129 -17.30 4.75 -10.95
CA PHE A 129 -17.92 5.24 -12.17
C PHE A 129 -18.99 4.23 -12.63
N ASN A 130 -20.19 4.72 -12.92
CA ASN A 130 -21.23 3.94 -13.60
C ASN A 130 -21.54 4.59 -14.96
N ARG A 131 -22.37 3.93 -15.79
CA ARG A 131 -22.72 4.44 -17.12
C ARG A 131 -23.40 5.82 -17.07
N ASP A 132 -23.97 6.20 -15.93
CA ASP A 132 -24.74 7.43 -15.74
C ASP A 132 -23.96 8.53 -14.97
N GLY A 133 -22.68 8.33 -14.67
CA GLY A 133 -21.81 9.33 -14.04
C GLY A 133 -20.95 8.82 -12.88
N ILE A 134 -20.80 9.65 -11.85
CA ILE A 134 -20.04 9.34 -10.64
C ILE A 134 -21.01 8.77 -9.59
N SER A 135 -20.89 7.49 -9.29
CA SER A 135 -21.58 6.86 -8.17
C SER A 135 -20.71 6.95 -6.92
N MET A 136 -21.19 7.69 -5.94
CA MET A 136 -20.57 7.78 -4.64
C MET A 136 -21.42 7.01 -3.64
N LYS A 137 -20.97 5.83 -3.21
CA LYS A 137 -21.65 5.08 -2.14
C LYS A 137 -21.18 5.63 -0.80
N MET A 138 -22.00 6.46 -0.16
CA MET A 138 -21.78 6.90 1.22
C MET A 138 -22.80 6.20 2.15
N GLY A 139 -22.33 5.42 3.13
CA GLY A 139 -23.15 4.89 4.23
C GLY A 139 -23.63 3.42 4.12
N PHE A 140 -24.06 2.87 5.26
CA PHE A 140 -24.63 1.51 5.39
C PHE A 140 -25.98 1.41 4.66
N GLN A 141 -26.07 0.59 3.61
CA GLN A 141 -27.36 0.07 3.15
C GLN A 141 -27.76 -1.09 4.06
N ARG A 142 -28.66 -0.84 5.01
CA ARG A 142 -29.41 -1.93 5.66
C ARG A 142 -30.29 -2.59 4.58
N ARG A 143 -30.11 -3.89 4.39
CA ARG A 143 -31.08 -4.75 3.71
C ARG A 143 -32.15 -5.18 4.71
#